data_AF-A0A849WKA6-F1
#
_entry.id   AF-A0A849WKA6-F1
#
_cell.length_a   1.000
_cell.length_b   1.000
_cell.length_c   1.000
_cell.angle_alpha   90.00
_cell.angle_beta   90.00
_cell.angle_gamma   90.00
#
_symmetry.space_group_name_H-M   'P 1'
#
loop_
_entity.id
_entity.type
_entity.pdbx_description
1 polymer ?
#
loop_
_entity_poly.entity_id
_entity_poly.type
_entity_poly.pdbx_seq_one_letter_code
_entity_poly.pdbx_strand_id
1 'polypeptide(L)' 'MLSSTWANNGGCTPTLLPNLGSPLLGAGNLFSCLPTDQRSIARSGACDIGSVQR' A
#
# COMPACT_ATOMS: atom_id res chain seq x y z
N MET A 1 -3.90 10.33 4.47
CA MET A 1 -3.44 10.94 3.19
C MET A 1 -2.23 10.17 2.68
N LEU A 2 -2.02 10.13 1.36
CA LEU A 2 -0.79 9.61 0.75
C LEU A 2 0.36 10.64 0.88
N SER A 3 1.62 10.22 0.77
CA SER A 3 2.71 11.14 0.48
C SER A 3 2.41 11.90 -0.82
N SER A 4 2.63 13.22 -0.88
CA SER A 4 2.30 14.05 -2.05
C SER A 4 3.34 13.98 -3.17
N THR A 5 4.33 13.11 -3.06
CA THR A 5 5.38 12.89 -4.06
C THR A 5 5.60 11.40 -4.29
N TRP A 6 5.76 11.03 -5.57
CA TRP A 6 6.19 9.70 -5.97
C TRP A 6 7.59 9.45 -5.42
N ALA A 7 7.76 8.36 -4.68
CA ALA A 7 9.01 8.04 -4.00
C ALA A 7 9.47 6.61 -4.28
N ASN A 8 10.76 6.36 -4.08
CA ASN A 8 11.29 5.01 -4.07
C ASN A 8 10.95 4.35 -2.72
N ASN A 9 9.90 3.53 -2.72
CA ASN A 9 9.50 2.73 -1.56
C ASN A 9 9.97 1.27 -1.66
N GLY A 10 10.99 0.97 -2.48
CA GLY A 10 11.62 -0.36 -2.56
C GLY A 10 11.13 -1.28 -3.68
N GLY A 11 10.78 -0.75 -4.85
CA GLY A 11 10.36 -1.54 -6.03
C GLY A 11 10.83 -0.95 -7.36
N CYS A 12 10.47 -1.59 -8.47
CA CYS A 12 10.90 -1.19 -9.83
C CYS A 12 10.25 0.11 -10.34
N THR A 13 9.21 0.60 -9.66
CA THR A 13 8.48 1.82 -10.01
C THR A 13 8.40 2.77 -8.81
N PRO A 14 8.35 4.11 -9.04
CA PRO A 14 7.99 5.06 -7.99
C PRO A 14 6.55 4.85 -7.52
N THR A 15 6.28 5.13 -6.24
CA THR A 15 4.97 4.83 -5.64
C THR A 15 4.57 5.85 -4.57
N LEU A 16 3.29 5.90 -4.21
CA LEU A 16 2.78 6.72 -3.12
C LEU A 16 2.52 5.86 -1.90
N LEU A 17 3.36 5.99 -0.87
CA LEU A 17 3.14 5.34 0.42
C LEU A 17 2.01 6.09 1.15
N PRO A 18 0.97 5.41 1.69
CA PRO A 18 0.06 6.01 2.66
C PRO A 18 0.84 6.66 3.80
N ASN A 19 0.25 7.58 4.59
CA ASN A 19 0.84 8.07 5.84
C ASN A 19 0.34 7.30 7.07
N LEU A 20 1.05 7.39 8.21
CA LEU A 20 0.51 6.86 9.48
C LEU A 20 -0.82 7.56 9.78
N GLY A 21 -1.82 6.81 10.23
CA GLY A 21 -3.17 7.33 10.46
C GLY A 21 -3.95 7.66 9.18
N SER A 22 -3.45 7.29 7.99
CA SER A 22 -4.21 7.44 6.75
C SER A 22 -5.45 6.53 6.78
N PRO A 23 -6.62 7.00 6.31
CA PRO A 23 -7.81 6.17 6.18
C PRO A 23 -7.68 5.05 5.15
N LEU A 24 -6.56 5.02 4.40
CA LEU A 24 -6.26 3.98 3.43
C LEU A 24 -5.65 2.73 4.07
N LEU A 25 -5.16 2.85 5.32
CA LEU A 25 -4.55 1.73 6.03
C LEU A 25 -5.63 0.72 6.42
N GLY A 26 -5.45 -0.54 6.02
CA GLY A 26 -6.39 -1.60 6.36
C GLY A 26 -7.81 -1.45 5.81
N ALA A 27 -8.02 -0.56 4.83
CA ALA A 27 -9.35 -0.24 4.31
C ALA A 27 -9.75 -1.08 3.08
N GLY A 28 -8.87 -1.95 2.60
CA GLY A 28 -9.15 -2.87 1.51
C GLY A 28 -10.12 -4.00 1.91
N ASN A 29 -10.82 -4.55 0.93
CA ASN A 29 -11.67 -5.72 1.16
C ASN A 29 -10.79 -6.99 1.29
N LEU A 30 -10.89 -7.63 2.45
CA LEU A 30 -10.18 -8.86 2.82
C LEU A 30 -10.23 -9.96 1.75
N PHE A 31 -11.36 -10.11 1.05
CA PHE A 31 -11.56 -11.18 0.08
C PHE A 31 -11.00 -10.86 -1.32
N SER A 32 -10.72 -9.58 -1.61
CA SER A 32 -10.16 -9.14 -2.90
C SER A 32 -8.72 -8.66 -2.79
N CYS A 33 -8.15 -8.63 -1.59
CA CYS A 33 -6.76 -8.25 -1.39
C CYS A 33 -5.84 -9.29 -2.05
N LEU A 34 -5.01 -8.81 -2.97
CA LEU A 34 -3.90 -9.60 -3.47
C LEU A 34 -2.93 -9.93 -2.32
N PRO A 35 -2.23 -11.08 -2.39
CA PRO A 35 -1.33 -11.51 -1.31
C PRO A 35 -0.12 -10.58 -1.12
N THR A 36 0.27 -9.86 -2.17
CA THR A 36 1.40 -8.93 -2.15
C THR A 36 1.03 -7.60 -2.79
N ASP A 37 1.75 -6.54 -2.45
CA ASP A 37 1.71 -5.27 -3.16
C ASP A 37 2.60 -5.28 -4.43
N GLN A 38 2.70 -4.16 -5.14
CA GLN A 38 3.44 -4.09 -6.41
C GLN A 38 4.97 -4.23 -6.25
N ARG A 39 5.49 -4.19 -5.01
CA ARG A 39 6.90 -4.43 -4.69
C ARG A 39 7.15 -5.89 -4.33
N SER A 40 6.12 -6.74 -4.46
CA SER A 40 6.10 -8.13 -3.99
C SER A 40 6.24 -8.27 -2.47
N ILE A 41 5.87 -7.24 -1.70
CA ILE A 41 5.82 -7.30 -0.23
C ILE A 41 4.45 -7.80 0.21
N ALA A 42 4.43 -8.74 1.17
CA ALA A 42 3.21 -9.34 1.69
C ALA A 42 2.24 -8.30 2.27
N ARG A 43 0.94 -8.46 2.00
CA ARG A 43 -0.14 -7.68 2.60
C ARG A 43 -0.64 -8.37 3.86
N SER A 44 -0.81 -7.62 4.95
CA SER A 44 -1.29 -8.14 6.24
C SER A 44 -2.77 -7.82 6.43
N GLY A 45 -3.59 -8.82 6.77
CA GLY A 45 -5.02 -8.61 7.07
C GLY A 45 -5.78 -7.95 5.92
N ALA A 46 -6.66 -6.99 6.26
CA ALA A 46 -7.25 -6.11 5.27
C ALA A 46 -6.13 -5.25 4.70
N CYS A 47 -5.92 -5.30 3.40
CA CYS A 47 -4.79 -4.63 2.78
C CYS A 47 -4.98 -3.11 2.74
N ASP A 48 -3.87 -2.39 2.67
CA ASP A 48 -3.93 -0.97 2.39
C ASP A 48 -4.48 -0.72 0.97
N ILE A 49 -5.30 0.32 0.84
CA ILE A 49 -5.80 0.73 -0.48
C ILE A 49 -4.68 1.40 -1.26
N GLY A 50 -4.50 0.94 -2.49
CA GLY A 50 -3.52 1.46 -3.42
C GLY A 50 -2.40 0.46 -3.67
N SER A 51 -1.26 0.96 -4.10
CA SER A 51 -0.24 0.16 -4.75
C SER A 51 0.85 -0.34 -3.80
N VAL A 52 0.88 0.17 -2.56
CA VAL A 52 1.90 -0.10 -1.54
C VAL A 52 1.24 -0.46 -0.21
N GLN A 53 1.75 -1.50 0.43
CA GLN A 53 1.44 -1.87 1.81
C GLN A 53 2.39 -1.16 2.78
N ARG A 54 1.88 -0.62 3.88
CA ARG A 54 2.71 -0.18 5.00
C ARG A 54 3.14 -1.29 5.93
#